data_AF-A0A662BJZ2-F1
#
_entry.id   AF-A0A662BJZ2-F1
#
_cell.length_a   1.000
_cell.length_b   1.000
_cell.length_c   1.000
_cell.angle_alpha   90.00
_cell.angle_beta   90.00
_cell.angle_gamma   90.00
#
_symmetry.space_group_name_H-M   'P 1'
#
loop_
_entity.id
_entity.type
_entity.pdbx_description
1 polymer ?
#
loop_
_entity_poly.entity_id
_entity_poly.type
_entity_poly.pdbx_seq_one_letter_code
_entity_poly.pdbx_strand_id
1 'polypeptide(L)'
;MVENIMTLAMLVMLQAVLGIDNLLYISLESKRAPEHRQTYVRRLGIGLAIILRIILLFVLVQLIDYFKDPFMHLDLAGIISGAFNVHSLIVFLGGGFIIYTAIKEIWHMISLEEHNKIENKNETSVGKIITMIVIMNLVFSFDSILSALALTDVLWVMIVAVIIGGIIMIWLADRVANFLKKNRMYEVLGLF
;
A
#
# COMPACT_ATOMS: atom_id res chain seq x y z
N MET A 1 -13.33 25.00 9.18
CA MET A 1 -13.87 23.78 9.83
C MET A 1 -14.73 22.95 8.87
N VAL A 2 -15.72 23.52 8.19
CA VAL A 2 -16.57 22.79 7.22
C VAL A 2 -15.75 22.20 6.06
N GLU A 3 -14.77 22.94 5.55
CA GLU A 3 -13.88 22.51 4.48
C GLU A 3 -13.09 21.23 4.85
N ASN A 4 -12.50 21.18 6.05
CA ASN A 4 -11.79 19.99 6.54
C ASN A 4 -12.69 18.77 6.70
N ILE A 5 -13.97 18.95 7.03
CA ILE A 5 -14.94 17.85 7.16
C ILE A 5 -15.31 17.30 5.78
N MET A 6 -15.50 18.17 4.79
CA MET A 6 -15.78 17.76 3.42
C MET A 6 -14.58 17.03 2.81
N THR A 7 -13.37 17.55 3.02
CA THR A 7 -12.13 16.89 2.62
C THR A 7 -11.94 15.55 3.32
N LEU A 8 -12.22 15.46 4.63
CA LEU A 8 -12.20 14.19 5.35
C LEU A 8 -13.15 13.17 4.73
N ALA A 9 -14.39 13.58 4.39
CA ALA A 9 -15.36 12.70 3.76
C ALA A 9 -14.88 12.22 2.39
N MET A 10 -14.29 13.10 1.57
CA MET A 10 -13.69 12.72 0.28
C MET A 10 -12.51 11.76 0.45
N LEU A 11 -11.63 11.99 1.42
CA LEU A 11 -10.51 11.09 1.71
C LEU A 11 -10.99 9.73 2.19
N VAL A 12 -12.00 9.68 3.07
CA VAL A 12 -12.58 8.42 3.55
C VAL A 12 -13.21 7.65 2.38
N MET A 13 -13.94 8.34 1.49
CA MET A 13 -14.49 7.74 0.26
C MET A 13 -13.38 7.18 -0.63
N LEU A 14 -12.36 7.98 -0.92
CA LEU A 14 -11.23 7.59 -1.78
C LEU A 14 -10.49 6.38 -1.21
N GLN A 15 -10.26 6.37 0.11
CA GLN A 15 -9.64 5.24 0.79
C GLN A 15 -10.53 4.01 0.86
N ALA A 16 -11.86 4.17 0.91
CA ALA A 16 -12.77 3.04 0.85
C ALA A 16 -12.73 2.38 -0.54
N VAL A 17 -12.73 3.19 -1.61
CA VAL A 17 -12.65 2.69 -2.99
C VAL A 17 -11.30 2.02 -3.25
N LEU A 18 -10.18 2.72 -3.04
CA LEU A 18 -8.84 2.17 -3.23
C LEU A 18 -8.49 1.06 -2.21
N GLY A 19 -9.16 1.06 -1.06
CA GLY A 19 -8.96 0.07 -0.01
C GLY A 19 -9.59 -1.29 -0.34
N ILE A 20 -10.53 -1.36 -1.28
CA ILE A 20 -11.12 -2.62 -1.74
C ILE A 20 -10.05 -3.50 -2.39
N ASP A 21 -9.20 -2.95 -3.24
CA ASP A 21 -8.15 -3.71 -3.95
C ASP A 21 -7.16 -4.34 -2.95
N ASN A 22 -6.71 -3.52 -1.98
CA ASN A 22 -5.88 -3.98 -0.88
C ASN A 22 -6.58 -5.07 -0.02
N LEU A 23 -7.88 -4.92 0.25
CA LEU A 23 -8.66 -5.90 1.01
C LEU A 23 -8.84 -7.23 0.25
N LEU A 24 -9.07 -7.15 -1.06
CA LEU A 24 -9.19 -8.30 -1.95
C LEU A 24 -7.88 -9.08 -1.95
N TYR A 25 -6.74 -8.40 -2.17
CA TYR A 25 -5.43 -9.03 -2.12
C TYR A 25 -5.19 -9.74 -0.78
N ILE A 26 -5.40 -9.06 0.35
CA ILE A 26 -5.23 -9.65 1.68
C ILE A 26 -6.14 -10.87 1.87
N SER A 27 -7.39 -10.78 1.40
CA SER A 27 -8.37 -11.86 1.51
C SER A 27 -7.94 -13.08 0.69
N LEU A 28 -7.38 -12.88 -0.50
CA LEU A 28 -6.85 -13.92 -1.37
C LEU A 28 -5.58 -14.56 -0.79
N GLU A 29 -4.61 -13.75 -0.40
CA GLU A 29 -3.33 -14.22 0.12
C GLU A 29 -3.53 -14.99 1.44
N SER A 30 -4.47 -14.55 2.28
CA SER A 30 -4.82 -15.26 3.53
C SER A 30 -5.38 -16.66 3.31
N LYS A 31 -5.98 -16.98 2.15
CA LYS A 31 -6.48 -18.34 1.86
C LYS A 31 -5.37 -19.37 1.71
N ARG A 32 -4.13 -18.93 1.48
CA ARG A 32 -2.94 -19.79 1.43
C ARG A 32 -2.56 -20.32 2.83
N ALA A 33 -3.09 -19.71 3.89
CA ALA A 33 -2.92 -20.19 5.26
C ALA A 33 -3.90 -21.34 5.56
N PRO A 34 -3.57 -22.23 6.52
CA PRO A 34 -4.48 -23.27 6.98
C PRO A 34 -5.85 -22.69 7.40
N GLU A 35 -6.96 -23.37 7.09
CA GLU A 35 -8.33 -22.82 7.28
C GLU A 35 -8.57 -22.26 8.70
N HIS A 36 -8.01 -22.90 9.72
CA HIS A 36 -8.12 -22.47 11.12
C HIS A 36 -7.37 -21.15 11.45
N ARG A 37 -6.41 -20.72 10.62
CA ARG A 37 -5.61 -19.50 10.81
C ARG A 37 -5.93 -18.38 9.84
N GLN A 38 -6.74 -18.59 8.80
CA GLN A 38 -6.98 -17.57 7.76
C GLN A 38 -7.52 -16.26 8.33
N THR A 39 -8.49 -16.32 9.26
CA THR A 39 -9.05 -15.13 9.92
C THR A 39 -8.02 -14.42 10.79
N TYR A 40 -7.17 -15.18 11.49
CA TYR A 40 -6.07 -14.62 12.27
C TYR A 40 -5.08 -13.89 11.35
N VAL A 41 -4.67 -14.52 10.24
CA VAL A 41 -3.75 -13.94 9.25
C VAL A 41 -4.31 -12.67 8.63
N ARG A 42 -5.60 -12.64 8.24
CA ARG A 42 -6.23 -11.41 7.74
C ARG A 42 -6.21 -10.30 8.77
N ARG A 43 -6.72 -10.55 9.98
CA ARG A 43 -6.85 -9.49 11.00
C ARG A 43 -5.50 -8.96 11.44
N LEU A 44 -4.54 -9.84 11.64
CA LEU A 44 -3.18 -9.46 12.00
C LEU A 44 -2.48 -8.72 10.84
N GLY A 45 -2.62 -9.23 9.62
CA GLY A 45 -2.09 -8.59 8.41
C GLY A 45 -2.66 -7.18 8.21
N ILE A 46 -3.98 -7.00 8.33
CA ILE A 46 -4.65 -5.70 8.23
C ILE A 46 -4.22 -4.77 9.37
N GLY A 47 -4.13 -5.28 10.60
CA GLY A 47 -3.67 -4.47 11.74
C GLY A 47 -2.24 -3.95 11.55
N LEU A 48 -1.32 -4.83 11.16
CA LEU A 48 0.06 -4.47 10.84
C LEU A 48 0.14 -3.50 9.65
N ALA A 49 -0.66 -3.74 8.61
CA ALA A 49 -0.78 -2.88 7.45
C ALA A 49 -1.19 -1.45 7.81
N ILE A 50 -2.22 -1.26 8.64
CA ILE A 50 -2.67 0.08 9.06
C ILE A 50 -1.56 0.81 9.83
N ILE A 51 -0.87 0.13 10.75
CA ILE A 51 0.23 0.73 11.52
C ILE A 51 1.35 1.19 10.57
N LEU A 52 1.79 0.30 9.68
CA LEU A 52 2.84 0.62 8.71
C LEU A 52 2.42 1.72 7.74
N ARG A 53 1.14 1.78 7.38
CA ARG A 53 0.58 2.86 6.55
C ARG A 53 0.64 4.21 7.23
N ILE A 54 0.35 4.28 8.54
CA ILE A 54 0.47 5.53 9.31
C ILE A 54 1.95 5.96 9.40
N ILE A 55 2.86 5.02 9.63
CA ILE A 55 4.31 5.28 9.64
C ILE A 55 4.75 5.80 8.26
N LEU A 56 4.36 5.12 7.18
CA LEU A 56 4.67 5.51 5.82
C LEU A 56 4.12 6.90 5.48
N LEU A 57 2.89 7.21 5.92
CA LEU A 57 2.30 8.53 5.74
C LEU A 57 3.13 9.62 6.41
N PHE A 58 3.56 9.39 7.66
CA PHE A 58 4.41 10.35 8.35
C PHE A 58 5.75 10.53 7.64
N VAL A 59 6.40 9.44 7.23
CA VAL A 59 7.64 9.48 6.45
C VAL A 59 7.45 10.26 5.15
N LEU A 60 6.39 9.98 4.38
CA LEU A 60 6.15 10.64 3.10
C LEU A 60 5.83 12.13 3.25
N VAL A 61 5.00 12.50 4.23
CA VAL A 61 4.68 13.92 4.47
C VAL A 61 5.93 14.68 4.91
N GLN A 62 6.69 14.14 5.87
CA GLN A 62 7.95 14.75 6.32
C GLN A 62 8.97 14.84 5.19
N LEU A 63 9.09 13.80 4.36
CA LEU A 63 9.95 13.80 3.21
C LEU A 63 9.54 14.94 2.26
N ILE A 64 8.27 15.00 1.87
CA ILE A 64 7.77 16.03 0.96
C ILE A 64 7.96 17.43 1.54
N ASP A 65 7.64 17.66 2.82
CA ASP A 65 7.78 18.96 3.47
C ASP A 65 9.26 19.36 3.64
N TYR A 66 10.15 18.42 4.01
CA TYR A 66 11.59 18.67 4.09
C TYR A 66 12.20 19.08 2.73
N PHE A 67 11.60 18.63 1.63
CA PHE A 67 12.04 18.94 0.28
C PHE A 67 11.20 20.05 -0.41
N LYS A 68 10.24 20.67 0.30
CA LYS A 68 9.51 21.87 -0.17
C LYS A 68 10.33 23.16 -0.02
N ASP A 69 11.31 23.21 0.89
CA ASP A 69 12.21 24.36 1.01
C ASP A 69 13.30 24.32 -0.08
N PRO A 70 13.41 25.34 -0.95
CA PRO A 70 14.35 25.34 -2.05
C PRO A 70 15.77 25.56 -1.51
N PHE A 71 16.59 24.51 -1.48
CA PHE A 71 18.00 24.60 -1.06
C PHE A 71 18.90 25.39 -2.03
N MET A 72 18.39 25.88 -3.17
CA MET A 72 19.21 26.63 -4.13
C MET A 72 18.40 27.69 -4.90
N HIS A 73 18.63 28.96 -4.57
CA HIS A 73 18.44 30.04 -5.53
C HIS A 73 19.62 30.01 -6.52
N LEU A 74 19.48 29.24 -7.61
CA LEU A 74 20.33 29.44 -8.79
C LEU A 74 19.59 30.36 -9.75
N ASP A 75 19.79 31.66 -9.56
CA ASP A 75 19.43 32.67 -10.55
C ASP A 75 20.49 32.64 -11.66
N LEU A 76 20.46 31.59 -12.50
CA LEU A 76 21.18 31.57 -13.77
C LEU A 76 20.22 31.95 -14.90
N ALA A 77 20.08 33.26 -15.07
CA ALA A 77 19.88 33.94 -16.35
C ALA A 77 18.91 33.25 -17.35
N GLY A 78 17.63 33.19 -17.01
CA GLY A 78 16.53 33.39 -17.96
C GLY A 78 16.34 32.45 -19.15
N ILE A 79 17.03 31.30 -19.25
CA ILE A 79 16.92 30.41 -20.44
C ILE A 79 16.34 29.03 -20.11
N ILE A 80 16.44 28.55 -18.86
CA ILE A 80 15.82 27.28 -18.43
C ILE A 80 15.13 27.49 -17.09
N SER A 81 13.84 27.82 -17.11
CA SER A 81 12.97 27.85 -15.93
C SER A 81 12.37 26.47 -15.69
N GLY A 82 13.21 25.56 -15.18
CA GLY A 82 12.75 24.32 -14.57
C GLY A 82 13.04 24.39 -13.08
N ALA A 83 12.02 24.61 -12.25
CA ALA A 83 12.15 24.29 -10.84
C ALA A 83 12.32 22.78 -10.76
N PHE A 84 13.56 22.30 -10.73
CA PHE A 84 13.88 20.89 -10.54
C PHE A 84 13.54 20.57 -9.09
N ASN A 85 12.24 20.37 -8.86
CA ASN A 85 11.69 20.13 -7.56
C ASN A 85 12.22 18.77 -7.13
N VAL A 86 12.94 18.73 -6.00
CA VAL A 86 13.57 17.49 -5.50
C VAL A 86 12.51 16.41 -5.27
N HIS A 87 11.24 16.79 -5.08
CA HIS A 87 10.06 15.94 -5.22
C HIS A 87 10.09 15.06 -6.47
N SER A 88 10.35 15.61 -7.65
CA SER A 88 10.45 14.86 -8.91
C SER A 88 11.62 13.87 -8.90
N LEU A 89 12.73 14.22 -8.25
CA LEU A 89 13.89 13.33 -8.11
C LEU A 89 13.61 12.18 -7.14
N ILE A 90 12.91 12.44 -6.04
CA ILE A 90 12.51 11.44 -5.05
C ILE A 90 11.44 10.51 -5.60
N VAL A 91 10.46 11.03 -6.34
CA VAL A 91 9.47 10.20 -7.05
C VAL A 91 10.17 9.35 -8.12
N PHE A 92 11.14 9.90 -8.83
CA PHE A 92 11.90 9.17 -9.85
C PHE A 92 12.81 8.08 -9.25
N LEU A 93 13.54 8.40 -8.18
CA LEU A 93 14.41 7.45 -7.49
C LEU A 93 13.62 6.43 -6.66
N GLY A 94 12.55 6.85 -6.00
CA GLY A 94 11.64 5.99 -5.26
C GLY A 94 10.88 5.05 -6.18
N GLY A 95 10.32 5.56 -7.29
CA GLY A 95 9.71 4.74 -8.33
C GLY A 95 10.72 3.77 -8.96
N GLY A 96 11.93 4.24 -9.27
CA GLY A 96 13.02 3.40 -9.76
C GLY A 96 13.46 2.32 -8.77
N PHE A 97 13.52 2.64 -7.47
CA PHE A 97 13.82 1.69 -6.41
C PHE A 97 12.73 0.62 -6.27
N ILE A 98 11.45 1.00 -6.35
CA ILE A 98 10.33 0.05 -6.34
C ILE A 98 10.40 -0.87 -7.57
N ILE A 99 10.62 -0.32 -8.76
CA ILE A 99 10.78 -1.10 -10.00
C ILE A 99 11.96 -2.07 -9.88
N TYR A 100 13.13 -1.60 -9.42
CA TYR A 100 14.30 -2.44 -9.21
C TYR A 100 14.02 -3.58 -8.23
N THR A 101 13.37 -3.28 -7.10
CA THR A 101 13.05 -4.27 -6.09
C THR A 101 12.03 -5.28 -6.60
N ALA A 102 11.02 -4.83 -7.36
CA ALA A 102 10.06 -5.71 -8.03
C ALA A 102 10.73 -6.62 -9.06
N ILE A 103 11.63 -6.09 -9.91
CA ILE A 103 12.39 -6.87 -10.89
C ILE A 103 13.30 -7.88 -10.19
N LYS A 104 13.98 -7.49 -9.11
CA LYS A 104 14.83 -8.37 -8.30
C LYS A 104 14.02 -9.51 -7.69
N GLU A 105 12.83 -9.22 -7.17
CA GLU A 105 11.93 -10.23 -6.60
C GLU A 105 11.40 -11.18 -7.69
N ILE A 106 11.04 -10.66 -8.87
CA ILE A 106 10.69 -11.46 -10.05
C ILE A 106 11.85 -12.38 -10.46
N TRP A 107 13.07 -11.84 -10.52
CA TRP A 107 14.27 -12.63 -10.81
C TRP A 107 14.54 -13.70 -9.75
N HIS A 108 14.27 -13.40 -8.48
CA HIS A 108 14.40 -14.35 -7.39
C HIS A 108 13.31 -15.44 -7.46
N MET A 109 12.07 -15.09 -7.84
CA MET A 109 11.01 -16.07 -8.07
C MET A 109 11.34 -17.00 -9.25
N ILE A 110 11.91 -16.44 -10.33
CA ILE A 110 12.36 -17.21 -11.51
C ILE A 110 13.58 -18.08 -11.18
N SER A 111 14.53 -17.60 -10.37
CA SER A 111 15.71 -18.40 -9.98
C SER A 111 15.39 -19.50 -8.97
N LEU A 112 14.32 -19.36 -8.19
CA LEU A 112 13.77 -20.42 -7.36
C LEU A 112 13.09 -21.54 -8.19
N GLU A 113 12.87 -21.33 -9.49
CA GLU A 113 12.33 -22.34 -10.39
C GLU A 113 13.38 -23.40 -10.80
N GLU A 114 14.69 -23.10 -10.66
CA GLU A 114 15.78 -24.05 -10.99
C GLU A 114 16.27 -24.92 -9.82
N HIS A 115 15.75 -24.75 -8.60
CA HIS A 115 16.04 -25.65 -7.47
C HIS A 115 14.84 -26.48 -7.00
N ASN A 116 13.89 -26.77 -7.90
CA ASN A 116 12.86 -27.78 -7.66
C ASN A 116 13.36 -29.21 -7.95
N LYS A 117 14.42 -29.63 -7.26
CA LYS A 117 14.63 -31.04 -6.95
C LYS A 117 14.35 -31.26 -5.47
N ILE A 118 13.15 -31.80 -5.23
CA ILE A 118 12.72 -32.47 -4.01
C ILE A 118 12.61 -31.52 -2.81
N GLU A 119 11.44 -30.91 -2.62
CA GLU A 119 10.89 -30.86 -1.26
C GLU A 119 9.37 -30.68 -1.27
N ASN A 120 8.78 -31.25 -0.24
CA ASN A 120 7.36 -31.46 -0.06
C ASN A 120 6.50 -30.22 -0.31
N LYS A 121 5.24 -30.49 -0.64
CA LYS A 121 4.08 -29.60 -0.56
C LYS A 121 3.89 -29.10 0.89
N ASN A 122 4.87 -28.37 1.42
CA ASN A 122 4.87 -27.79 2.75
C ASN A 122 3.99 -26.55 2.67
N GLU A 123 2.96 -26.52 3.52
CA GLU A 123 2.09 -25.37 3.72
C GLU A 123 2.94 -24.09 3.81
N THR A 124 2.66 -23.10 2.96
CA THR A 124 3.36 -21.81 3.02
C THR A 124 3.29 -21.27 4.44
N SER A 125 4.46 -21.02 5.04
CA SER A 125 4.54 -20.54 6.43
C SER A 125 3.67 -19.31 6.61
N VAL A 126 2.87 -19.30 7.66
CA VAL A 126 2.01 -18.17 8.03
C VAL A 126 2.79 -16.86 8.10
N GLY A 127 4.06 -16.91 8.54
CA GLY A 127 4.94 -15.75 8.55
C GLY A 127 5.21 -15.20 7.15
N LYS A 128 5.46 -16.07 6.16
CA LYS A 128 5.68 -15.66 4.76
C LYS A 128 4.44 -14.98 4.17
N ILE A 129 3.25 -15.51 4.47
CA ILE A 129 1.97 -14.95 4.03
C ILE A 129 1.75 -13.55 4.62
N ILE A 130 2.00 -13.38 5.92
CA ILE A 130 1.90 -12.07 6.60
C ILE A 130 2.91 -11.08 6.01
N THR A 131 4.16 -11.49 5.80
CA THR A 131 5.18 -10.63 5.19
C THR A 131 4.76 -10.18 3.80
N MET A 132 4.21 -11.07 2.97
CA MET A 132 3.73 -10.72 1.63
C MET A 132 2.57 -9.72 1.68
N ILE A 133 1.60 -9.94 2.58
CA ILE A 133 0.51 -9.00 2.85
C ILE A 133 1.05 -7.61 3.21
N VAL A 134 2.04 -7.57 4.10
CA VAL A 134 2.66 -6.31 4.55
C VAL A 134 3.38 -5.59 3.41
N ILE A 135 4.16 -6.32 2.60
CA ILE A 135 4.90 -5.74 1.47
C ILE A 135 3.92 -5.16 0.43
N MET A 136 2.92 -5.94 0.01
CA MET A 136 1.94 -5.43 -0.97
C MET A 136 1.12 -4.28 -0.41
N ASN A 137 0.79 -4.32 0.88
CA ASN A 137 0.12 -3.20 1.52
C ASN A 137 0.97 -1.92 1.51
N LEU A 138 2.28 -2.04 1.70
CA LEU A 138 3.20 -0.89 1.62
C LEU A 138 3.14 -0.25 0.23
N VAL A 139 3.14 -1.08 -0.83
CA VAL A 139 3.04 -0.63 -2.23
C VAL A 139 1.71 0.10 -2.47
N PHE A 140 0.57 -0.52 -2.15
CA PHE A 140 -0.75 0.13 -2.30
C PHE A 140 -0.93 1.37 -1.42
N SER A 141 -0.29 1.38 -0.25
CA SER A 141 -0.32 2.53 0.64
C SER A 141 0.38 3.74 0.04
N PHE A 142 1.43 3.54 -0.75
CA PHE A 142 2.15 4.64 -1.40
C PHE A 142 1.24 5.42 -2.37
N ASP A 143 0.54 4.73 -3.27
CA ASP A 143 -0.34 5.36 -4.28
C ASP A 143 -1.51 6.11 -3.64
N SER A 144 -2.14 5.47 -2.64
CA SER A 144 -3.26 6.07 -1.93
C SER A 144 -2.87 7.24 -1.02
N ILE A 145 -1.65 7.26 -0.46
CA ILE A 145 -1.12 8.40 0.29
C ILE A 145 -0.79 9.55 -0.65
N LEU A 146 -0.15 9.29 -1.79
CA LEU A 146 0.09 10.32 -2.81
C LEU A 146 -1.22 10.94 -3.33
N SER A 147 -2.24 10.12 -3.55
CA SER A 147 -3.59 10.58 -3.94
C SER A 147 -4.22 11.46 -2.85
N ALA A 148 -4.03 11.12 -1.57
CA ALA A 148 -4.53 11.91 -0.45
C ALA A 148 -3.80 13.25 -0.29
N LEU A 149 -2.48 13.26 -0.50
CA LEU A 149 -1.65 14.46 -0.49
C LEU A 149 -2.02 15.45 -1.59
N ALA A 150 -2.48 14.96 -2.74
CA ALA A 150 -3.00 15.82 -3.81
C ALA A 150 -4.32 16.52 -3.43
N LEU A 151 -5.06 16.00 -2.44
CA LEU A 151 -6.35 16.52 -2.01
C LEU A 151 -6.26 17.41 -0.76
N THR A 152 -5.25 17.24 0.09
CA THR A 152 -5.09 18.05 1.30
C THR A 152 -3.66 18.06 1.84
N ASP A 153 -3.24 19.20 2.38
CA ASP A 153 -2.01 19.34 3.16
C ASP A 153 -2.21 19.08 4.66
N VAL A 154 -3.45 18.78 5.09
CA VAL A 154 -3.76 18.67 6.53
C VAL A 154 -3.50 17.25 7.03
N LEU A 155 -2.33 17.05 7.65
CA LEU A 155 -1.86 15.75 8.17
C LEU A 155 -2.90 15.01 9.02
N TRP A 156 -3.51 15.69 9.99
CA TRP A 156 -4.44 15.03 10.92
C TRP A 156 -5.70 14.51 10.20
N VAL A 157 -6.16 15.20 9.15
CA VAL A 157 -7.31 14.77 8.34
C VAL A 157 -6.96 13.49 7.59
N MET A 158 -5.76 13.41 7.01
CA MET A 158 -5.28 12.20 6.34
C MET A 158 -5.14 11.02 7.30
N ILE A 159 -4.58 11.24 8.50
CA ILE A 159 -4.44 10.19 9.52
C ILE A 159 -5.81 9.66 9.95
N VAL A 160 -6.75 10.55 10.26
CA VAL A 160 -8.11 10.15 10.65
C VAL A 160 -8.79 9.37 9.52
N ALA A 161 -8.62 9.81 8.27
CA ALA A 161 -9.12 9.05 7.13
C ALA A 161 -8.53 7.63 7.11
N VAL A 162 -7.20 7.49 7.18
CA VAL A 162 -6.49 6.19 7.15
C VAL A 162 -7.01 5.25 8.25
N ILE A 163 -7.23 5.77 9.46
CA ILE A 163 -7.77 4.98 10.57
C ILE A 163 -9.20 4.53 10.28
N ILE A 164 -10.07 5.43 9.82
CA ILE A 164 -11.46 5.10 9.47
C ILE A 164 -11.50 4.06 8.36
N GLY A 165 -10.74 4.25 7.28
CA GLY A 165 -10.63 3.29 6.17
C GLY A 165 -10.09 1.95 6.65
N GLY A 166 -9.09 1.96 7.54
CA GLY A 166 -8.55 0.78 8.21
C GLY A 166 -9.61 -0.02 8.98
N ILE A 167 -10.42 0.66 9.80
CA ILE A 167 -11.50 0.05 10.56
C ILE A 167 -12.55 -0.56 9.62
N ILE A 168 -12.92 0.15 8.55
CA ILE A 168 -13.84 -0.35 7.52
C ILE A 168 -13.28 -1.62 6.87
N MET A 169 -11.99 -1.65 6.53
CA MET A 169 -11.33 -2.83 5.97
C MET A 169 -11.38 -4.03 6.94
N ILE A 170 -11.08 -3.84 8.22
CA ILE A 170 -11.16 -4.92 9.23
C ILE A 170 -12.57 -5.49 9.28
N TRP A 171 -13.59 -4.64 9.27
CA TRP A 171 -15.00 -5.07 9.34
C TRP A 171 -15.45 -5.80 8.06
N LEU A 172 -14.97 -5.37 6.90
CA LEU A 172 -15.31 -5.98 5.61
C LEU A 172 -14.50 -7.24 5.30
N ALA A 173 -13.31 -7.42 5.88
CA ALA A 173 -12.38 -8.50 5.54
C ALA A 173 -13.03 -9.89 5.58
N ASP A 174 -13.77 -10.20 6.64
CA ASP A 174 -14.41 -11.50 6.79
C ASP A 174 -15.57 -11.68 5.80
N ARG A 175 -16.31 -10.61 5.48
CA ARG A 175 -17.39 -10.65 4.48
C ARG A 175 -16.86 -10.84 3.07
N VAL A 176 -15.82 -10.11 2.70
CA VAL A 176 -15.17 -10.20 1.38
C VAL A 176 -14.54 -11.58 1.21
N ALA A 177 -13.84 -12.10 2.22
CA ALA A 177 -13.27 -13.44 2.18
C ALA A 177 -14.35 -14.53 1.97
N ASN A 178 -15.48 -14.42 2.69
CA ASN A 178 -16.61 -15.36 2.54
C ASN A 178 -17.28 -15.23 1.17
N PHE A 179 -17.43 -14.01 0.64
CA PHE A 179 -17.94 -13.75 -0.70
C PHE A 179 -17.05 -14.42 -1.77
N LEU A 180 -15.74 -14.22 -1.70
CA LEU A 180 -14.78 -14.84 -2.60
C LEU A 180 -14.75 -16.37 -2.46
N LYS A 181 -15.00 -16.93 -1.27
CA LYS A 181 -15.10 -18.39 -1.06
C LYS A 181 -16.33 -18.97 -1.77
N LYS A 182 -17.45 -18.24 -1.77
CA LYS A 182 -18.70 -18.65 -2.42
C LYS A 182 -18.67 -18.45 -3.93
N ASN A 183 -17.97 -17.43 -4.41
CA ASN A 183 -17.94 -17.00 -5.81
C ASN A 183 -16.51 -17.06 -6.39
N ARG A 184 -16.01 -18.29 -6.62
CA ARG A 184 -14.65 -18.58 -7.14
C ARG A 184 -14.26 -17.84 -8.43
N MET A 185 -15.22 -17.46 -9.27
CA MET A 185 -14.94 -16.74 -10.51
C MET A 185 -14.34 -15.33 -10.27
N TYR A 186 -14.69 -14.67 -9.15
CA TYR A 186 -14.15 -13.34 -8.82
C TYR A 186 -12.77 -13.39 -8.17
N GLU A 187 -12.28 -14.59 -7.85
CA GLU A 187 -10.94 -14.81 -7.32
C GLU A 187 -9.85 -14.44 -8.35
N VAL A 188 -10.17 -14.58 -9.64
CA VAL A 188 -9.29 -14.22 -10.76
C VAL A 188 -9.25 -12.70 -10.99
N LEU A 189 -10.29 -11.96 -10.60
CA LEU A 189 -10.39 -10.50 -10.80
C LEU A 189 -9.60 -9.69 -9.76
N GLY A 190 -9.54 -10.14 -8.50
CA GLY A 190 -8.81 -9.45 -7.43
C GLY A 190 -7.28 -9.63 -7.47
N LEU A 191 -6.76 -10.32 -8.49
CA LEU A 191 -5.32 -10.49 -8.75
C LEU A 191 -4.76 -9.40 -9.69
N PHE A 192 -5.62 -8.56 -10.26
CA PHE A 192 -5.28 -7.47 -11.19
C PHE A 192 -5.42 -6.11 -10.52
#